data_AF-A0A9E5N807-F1
#
_entry.id   AF-A0A9E5N807-F1
#
_cell.length_a   1.000
_cell.length_b   1.000
_cell.length_c   1.000
_cell.angle_alpha   90.00
_cell.angle_beta   90.00
_cell.angle_gamma   90.00
#
_symmetry.space_group_name_H-M   'P 1'
#
loop_
_entity.id
_entity.type
_entity.pdbx_description
1 polymer ?
#
loop_
_entity_poly.entity_id
_entity_poly.type
_entity_poly.pdbx_seq_one_letter_code
_entity_poly.pdbx_strand_id
1 'polypeptide(L)' 'MSSVLKETMAAELQAVAEREGMPELIDRIADERLVTDVTELEKWLEEKRHPALDMSPMGVEPSPEAEEV' A
#
# COMPACT_ATOMS: atom_id res chain seq x y z
N MET A 1 -7.68 1.38 -2.38
CA MET A 1 -8.18 2.69 -1.87
C MET A 1 -9.33 3.13 -2.76
N SER A 2 -10.41 3.75 -2.25
CA SER A 2 -11.47 4.18 -3.18
C SER A 2 -10.95 5.26 -4.14
N SER A 3 -11.38 5.22 -5.40
CA SER A 3 -11.01 6.21 -6.41
C SER A 3 -11.38 7.62 -5.97
N VAL A 4 -12.52 7.78 -5.31
CA VAL A 4 -12.96 9.06 -4.72
C VAL A 4 -11.92 9.61 -3.73
N LEU A 5 -11.39 8.78 -2.83
CA LEU A 5 -10.38 9.21 -1.87
C LEU A 5 -9.07 9.58 -2.58
N LYS A 6 -8.67 8.77 -3.57
CA LYS A 6 -7.46 8.98 -4.37
C LYS A 6 -7.51 10.29 -5.15
N GLU A 7 -8.66 10.60 -5.76
CA GLU A 7 -8.88 11.83 -6.53
C GLU A 7 -9.00 13.07 -5.62
N THR A 8 -9.71 12.96 -4.50
CA THR A 8 -9.94 14.09 -3.57
C THR A 8 -8.69 14.50 -2.79
N MET A 9 -7.75 13.58 -2.55
CA MET A 9 -6.50 13.84 -1.84
C MET A 9 -5.27 13.79 -2.74
N ALA A 10 -5.45 13.85 -4.07
CA ALA A 10 -4.37 13.62 -5.03
C ALA A 10 -3.18 14.57 -4.81
N ALA A 11 -3.45 15.84 -4.51
CA ALA A 11 -2.42 16.85 -4.32
C ALA A 11 -1.61 16.60 -3.03
N GLU A 12 -2.29 16.30 -1.92
CA GLU A 12 -1.67 16.04 -0.63
C GLU A 12 -0.83 14.76 -0.66
N LEU A 13 -1.37 13.70 -1.25
CA LEU A 13 -0.65 12.45 -1.43
C LEU A 13 0.57 12.63 -2.34
N GLN A 14 0.47 13.45 -3.39
CA GLN A 14 1.56 13.65 -4.34
C GLN A 14 2.71 14.41 -3.67
N ALA A 15 2.41 15.45 -2.91
CA ALA A 15 3.40 16.21 -2.16
C ALA A 15 4.17 15.33 -1.16
N VAL A 16 3.48 14.39 -0.51
CA VAL A 16 4.12 13.42 0.40
C VAL A 16 4.94 12.40 -0.39
N ALA A 17 4.40 11.85 -1.47
CA ALA A 17 5.08 10.89 -2.34
C ALA A 17 6.42 11.46 -2.86
N GLU A 18 6.43 12.73 -3.27
CA GLU A 18 7.64 13.44 -3.69
C GLU A 18 8.64 13.64 -2.55
N ARG A 19 8.15 14.03 -1.36
CA ARG A 19 8.99 14.22 -0.17
C ARG A 19 9.70 12.92 0.24
N GLU A 20 9.00 11.79 0.14
CA GLU A 20 9.56 10.46 0.44
C GLU A 20 10.38 9.89 -0.73
N GLY A 21 10.53 10.62 -1.84
CA GLY A 21 11.33 10.21 -3.00
C GLY A 21 10.68 9.18 -3.92
N MET A 22 9.35 9.02 -3.84
CA MET A 22 8.58 8.05 -4.62
C MET A 22 7.37 8.72 -5.31
N PRO A 23 7.58 9.62 -6.29
CA PRO A 23 6.51 10.39 -6.93
C PRO A 23 5.42 9.51 -7.58
N GLU A 24 5.77 8.30 -8.01
CA GLU A 24 4.87 7.34 -8.64
C GLU A 24 4.04 6.51 -7.64
N LEU A 25 4.15 6.78 -6.33
CA LEU A 25 3.51 5.95 -5.29
C LEU A 25 1.99 5.86 -5.48
N ILE A 26 1.35 6.98 -5.85
CA ILE A 26 -0.11 7.03 -6.03
C ILE A 26 -0.57 6.08 -7.13
N ASP A 27 0.18 5.95 -8.22
CA ASP A 27 -0.16 5.05 -9.34
C ASP A 27 -0.01 3.57 -8.99
N ARG A 28 0.77 3.25 -7.95
CA ARG A 28 0.93 1.89 -7.45
C ARG A 28 -0.21 1.46 -6.52
N ILE A 29 -0.96 2.42 -5.96
CA ILE A 29 -2.11 2.12 -5.08
C ILE A 29 -3.32 1.72 -5.93
N ALA A 30 -3.76 0.47 -5.78
CA ALA A 30 -4.96 -0.06 -6.42
C ALA A 30 -6.24 0.64 -5.92
N ASP A 31 -7.22 0.76 -6.80
CA ASP A 31 -8.58 1.20 -6.49
C ASP A 31 -9.64 0.20 -6.96
N GLU A 32 -10.91 0.48 -6.63
CA GLU A 32 -12.02 -0.40 -6.94
C GLU A 32 -12.33 -0.52 -8.44
N ARG A 33 -11.76 0.35 -9.28
CA ARG A 33 -11.93 0.30 -10.74
C ARG A 33 -10.98 -0.72 -11.37
N LEU A 34 -9.86 -1.00 -10.70
CA LEU A 34 -8.78 -1.86 -11.19
C LEU A 34 -8.80 -3.24 -10.52
N VAL A 35 -9.04 -3.28 -9.21
CA VAL A 35 -8.92 -4.50 -8.41
C VAL A 35 -9.97 -4.49 -7.30
N THR A 36 -10.73 -5.58 -7.17
CA THR A 36 -11.72 -5.72 -6.09
C THR A 36 -11.58 -7.01 -5.28
N ASP A 37 -10.72 -7.93 -5.71
CA ASP A 37 -10.40 -9.17 -4.98
C ASP A 37 -8.98 -9.15 -4.39
N VAL A 38 -8.77 -9.89 -3.30
CA VAL A 38 -7.46 -9.99 -2.64
C VAL A 38 -6.41 -10.66 -3.53
N THR A 39 -6.76 -11.70 -4.27
CA THR A 39 -5.84 -12.43 -5.15
C THR A 39 -5.36 -11.53 -6.29
N GLU A 40 -6.27 -10.74 -6.85
CA GLU A 40 -5.94 -9.76 -7.88
C GLU A 40 -5.10 -8.60 -7.31
N LEU A 41 -5.34 -8.24 -6.05
CA LEU A 41 -4.58 -7.21 -5.35
C LEU A 41 -3.13 -7.63 -5.11
N GLU A 42 -2.91 -8.85 -4.64
CA GLU A 42 -1.55 -9.39 -4.46
C GLU A 42 -0.76 -9.29 -5.77
N LYS A 43 -1.35 -9.76 -6.88
CA LYS A 43 -0.73 -9.67 -8.21
C LYS A 43 -0.46 -8.22 -8.64
N TRP A 44 -1.40 -7.30 -8.40
CA TRP A 44 -1.23 -5.89 -8.72
C TRP A 44 -0.05 -5.27 -7.96
N LEU A 45 0.06 -5.56 -6.66
CA LEU A 45 1.13 -5.04 -5.82
C LEU A 45 2.50 -5.55 -6.28
N GLU A 46 2.60 -6.82 -6.68
CA GLU A 46 3.82 -7.39 -7.27
C GLU A 46 4.19 -6.73 -8.59
N GLU A 47 3.25 -6.60 -9.53
CA GLU A 47 3.47 -5.98 -10.85
C GLU A 47 3.94 -4.53 -10.72
N LYS A 48 3.30 -3.76 -9.82
CA LYS A 48 3.63 -2.36 -9.57
C LYS A 48 4.82 -2.17 -8.63
N ARG A 49 5.38 -3.26 -8.08
CA ARG A 49 6.43 -3.25 -7.05
C ARG A 49 6.09 -2.26 -5.95
N HIS A 50 4.93 -2.48 -5.32
CA HIS A 50 4.44 -1.61 -4.27
C HIS A 50 5.40 -1.66 -3.07
N PRO A 51 5.85 -0.51 -2.52
CA PRO A 51 6.89 -0.48 -1.49
C PRO A 51 6.52 -1.25 -0.22
N ALA A 52 5.23 -1.38 0.09
CA ALA A 52 4.77 -2.16 1.24
C ALA A 52 5.20 -3.63 1.21
N LEU A 53 5.51 -4.21 0.04
CA LEU A 53 6.01 -5.59 -0.06
C LEU A 53 7.46 -5.74 0.45
N ASP A 54 8.24 -4.65 0.41
CA ASP A 54 9.65 -4.64 0.81
C ASP A 54 9.84 -4.06 2.23
N MET A 55 8.76 -3.57 2.86
CA MET A 55 8.78 -3.02 4.23
C MET A 55 8.70 -4.12 5.28
N SER A 56 9.11 -3.81 6.51
CA SER A 56 8.86 -4.69 7.66
C SER A 56 7.37 -5.00 7.80
N PRO A 57 6.99 -6.21 8.24
CA PRO A 57 5.59 -6.57 8.42
C PRO A 57 4.86 -5.56 9.34
N MET A 58 3.70 -5.07 8.89
CA MET A 58 2.85 -4.18 9.70
C MET A 58 1.93 -4.94 10.67
N GLY A 59 1.88 -6.28 10.56
CA GLY A 59 1.14 -7.12 11.51
C GLY A 59 1.76 -7.09 12.90
N VAL A 60 1.04 -7.60 13.89
CA VAL A 60 1.60 -7.81 15.23
C VAL A 60 2.80 -8.74 15.09
N GLU A 61 4.01 -8.24 15.33
CA GLU A 61 5.15 -9.11 15.60
C GLU A 61 4.75 -9.97 16.81
N PRO A 62 4.93 -11.31 16.79
CA PRO A 62 4.78 -12.06 18.03
C PRO A 62 5.79 -11.47 19.02
N SER A 63 5.29 -10.79 20.06
CA SER A 63 6.12 -10.48 21.22
C SER A 63 6.74 -11.82 21.66
N PRO A 64 8.04 -11.87 21.97
CA PRO A 64 8.70 -13.10 22.44
C PRO A 64 8.05 -13.71 23.70
N GLU A 65 7.09 -13.02 24.32
CA GLU A 65 6.31 -13.46 25.48
C GLU A 65 5.16 -14.44 25.13
N ALA A 66 4.83 -14.67 23.85
CA ALA A 66 3.68 -15.48 23.46
C ALA A 66 3.96 -17.01 23.35
N GLU A 67 5.21 -17.46 23.55
CA GLU A 67 5.59 -18.89 23.49
C GLU A 67 5.72 -19.58 24.87
N GLU A 68 5.43 -18.90 25.98
CA GLU A 68 5.47 -19.51 27.32
C GLU A 68 4.08 -19.55 27.99
N VAL A 69 3.10 -20.25 27.42
CA VAL A 69 1.98 -20.87 28.20
C VAL A 69 1.48 -22.16 27.54
#